data_AF-A0A7S0XLF9-F1
#
_entry.id   AF-A0A7S0XLF9-F1
#
_cell.length_a   1.000
_cell.length_b   1.000
_cell.length_c   1.000
_cell.angle_alpha   90.00
_cell.angle_beta   90.00
_cell.angle_gamma   90.00
#
_symmetry.space_group_name_H-M   'P 1'
#
loop_
_entity.id
_entity.type
_entity.pdbx_description
1 polymer ?
#
loop_
_entity_poly.entity_id
_entity_poly.type
_entity_poly.pdbx_seq_one_letter_code
_entity_poly.pdbx_strand_id
1 'polypeptide(L)'
;RADDAEYVRQVIEEDQQHSNDNYAEDDAAYERRQQQQQDAQERAAQDAADRKASEREQKFQAELDRMNDDEAKNLALKQKKKDGRRVKSVLKAFSKQDFYGVLGIHNFSIKTPQIPINIANVAKFTIPSLSLWKGPTEQSIKKQVRKRAKQLHPDKNKDGRAEEAFVALQNAAQVLGDPKLRAQYDKERKELRSEQMETGKRLVNTTLASTLAVLRKILQVCQTLLGPFFVPVAIIAALII
;
A
#
# COMPACT_ATOMS: atom_id res chain seq x y z
N ARG A 1 31.83 88.52 -29.67
CA ARG A 1 31.13 87.59 -30.60
C ARG A 1 31.48 86.12 -30.33
N ALA A 2 32.63 85.79 -29.72
CA ALA A 2 32.92 84.44 -29.24
C ALA A 2 32.43 84.23 -27.79
N ASP A 3 32.58 85.25 -26.95
CA ASP A 3 32.31 85.19 -25.50
C ASP A 3 30.81 85.06 -25.15
N ASP A 4 29.93 85.59 -26.00
CA ASP A 4 28.47 85.54 -25.81
C ASP A 4 27.89 84.13 -26.10
N ALA A 5 28.61 83.31 -26.89
CA ALA A 5 28.17 81.96 -27.25
C ALA A 5 28.60 80.89 -26.23
N GLU A 6 29.66 81.16 -25.46
CA GLU A 6 30.13 80.29 -24.37
C GLU A 6 29.19 80.40 -23.15
N TYR A 7 28.79 81.61 -22.77
CA TYR A 7 27.84 81.84 -21.68
C TYR A 7 26.48 81.17 -21.93
N VAL A 8 25.95 81.28 -23.15
CA VAL A 8 24.68 80.64 -23.52
C VAL A 8 24.78 79.12 -23.49
N ARG A 9 25.93 78.53 -23.88
CA ARG A 9 26.15 77.08 -23.76
C ARG A 9 26.20 76.61 -22.30
N GLN A 10 26.88 77.37 -21.45
CA GLN A 10 27.05 77.02 -20.04
C GLN A 10 25.70 77.03 -19.29
N VAL A 11 24.86 78.03 -19.54
CA VAL A 11 23.50 78.09 -18.97
C VAL A 11 22.61 76.96 -19.49
N ILE A 12 22.71 76.60 -20.78
CA ILE A 12 21.95 75.48 -21.34
C ILE A 12 22.44 74.13 -20.79
N GLU A 13 23.75 73.95 -20.59
CA GLU A 13 24.31 72.73 -19.98
C GLU A 13 23.94 72.60 -18.50
N GLU A 14 23.95 73.70 -17.74
CA GLU A 14 23.49 73.72 -16.35
C GLU A 14 21.99 73.43 -16.23
N ASP A 15 21.14 74.04 -17.07
CA ASP A 15 19.69 73.74 -17.10
C ASP A 15 19.41 72.29 -17.54
N GLN A 16 20.19 71.76 -18.48
CA GLN A 16 20.08 70.34 -18.89
C GLN A 16 20.54 69.40 -17.78
N GLN A 17 21.63 69.72 -17.07
CA GLN A 17 22.08 68.94 -15.91
C GLN A 17 21.05 68.99 -14.77
N HIS A 18 20.55 70.16 -14.40
CA HIS A 18 19.52 70.31 -13.36
C HIS A 18 18.22 69.58 -13.70
N SER A 19 17.81 69.58 -14.97
CA SER A 19 16.65 68.81 -15.43
C SER A 19 16.89 67.31 -15.32
N ASN A 20 18.04 66.81 -15.80
CA ASN A 20 18.38 65.38 -15.79
C ASN A 20 18.56 64.83 -14.35
N ASP A 21 19.13 65.64 -13.45
CA ASP A 21 19.31 65.27 -12.04
C ASP A 21 17.97 65.14 -11.31
N ASN A 22 16.99 66.02 -11.61
CA ASN A 22 15.63 65.92 -11.06
C ASN A 22 14.89 64.66 -11.57
N TYR A 23 15.03 64.31 -12.86
CA TYR A 23 14.44 63.08 -13.39
C TYR A 23 15.09 61.81 -12.80
N ALA A 24 16.41 61.82 -12.56
CA ALA A 24 17.13 60.69 -11.96
C ALA A 24 16.80 60.48 -10.48
N GLU A 25 16.59 61.55 -9.70
CA GLU A 25 16.17 61.46 -8.30
C GLU A 25 14.76 60.88 -8.15
N ASP A 26 13.83 61.24 -9.04
CA ASP A 26 12.45 60.74 -9.04
C ASP A 26 12.37 59.24 -9.40
N ASP A 27 13.17 58.79 -10.37
CA ASP A 27 13.28 57.37 -10.73
C ASP A 27 13.85 56.54 -9.58
N ALA A 28 14.92 57.02 -8.94
CA ALA A 28 15.50 56.37 -7.77
C ALA A 28 14.53 56.35 -6.57
N ALA A 29 13.70 57.37 -6.41
CA ALA A 29 12.65 57.39 -5.39
C ALA A 29 11.51 56.42 -5.69
N TYR A 30 11.16 56.23 -6.97
CA TYR A 30 10.19 55.23 -7.41
C TYR A 30 10.68 53.80 -7.15
N GLU A 31 11.92 53.48 -7.51
CA GLU A 31 12.53 52.17 -7.27
C GLU A 31 12.64 51.85 -5.78
N ARG A 32 13.05 52.81 -4.94
CA ARG A 32 13.08 52.65 -3.48
C ARG A 32 11.70 52.34 -2.91
N ARG A 33 10.63 52.96 -3.41
CA ARG A 33 9.25 52.65 -2.99
C ARG A 33 8.82 51.26 -3.41
N GLN A 34 9.17 50.82 -4.62
CA GLN A 34 8.89 49.46 -5.08
C GLN A 34 9.62 48.41 -4.24
N GLN A 35 10.89 48.66 -3.94
CA GLN A 35 11.69 47.78 -3.08
C GLN A 35 11.14 47.76 -1.65
N GLN A 36 10.77 48.91 -1.08
CA GLN A 36 10.11 48.97 0.23
C GLN A 36 8.78 48.22 0.27
N GLN A 37 7.98 48.27 -0.80
CA GLN A 37 6.73 47.52 -0.91
C GLN A 37 6.98 46.01 -1.01
N GLN A 38 7.99 45.58 -1.78
CA GLN A 38 8.39 44.17 -1.87
C GLN A 38 8.91 43.66 -0.53
N ASP A 39 9.82 44.39 0.12
CA ASP A 39 10.35 44.05 1.44
C ASP A 39 9.23 43.98 2.49
N ALA A 40 8.24 44.89 2.42
CA ALA A 40 7.08 44.86 3.30
C ALA A 40 6.18 43.65 3.04
N GLN A 41 5.99 43.27 1.77
CA GLN A 41 5.24 42.05 1.40
C GLN A 41 5.96 40.78 1.85
N GLU A 42 7.28 40.71 1.69
CA GLU A 42 8.10 39.58 2.14
C GLU A 42 8.10 39.43 3.66
N ARG A 43 8.28 40.54 4.39
CA ARG A 43 8.17 40.54 5.86
C ARG A 43 6.78 40.11 6.31
N ALA A 44 5.72 40.63 5.69
CA ALA A 44 4.35 40.23 6.02
C ALA A 44 4.08 38.74 5.71
N ALA A 45 4.65 38.21 4.63
CA ALA A 45 4.56 36.79 4.29
C ALA A 45 5.33 35.91 5.29
N GLN A 46 6.51 36.36 5.72
CA GLN A 46 7.31 35.68 6.73
C GLN A 46 6.64 35.71 8.10
N ASP A 47 6.14 36.86 8.54
CA ASP A 47 5.35 36.99 9.78
C ASP A 47 4.11 36.09 9.75
N ALA A 48 3.42 36.00 8.62
CA ALA A 48 2.28 35.10 8.46
C ALA A 48 2.68 33.61 8.49
N ALA A 49 3.85 33.27 7.94
CA ALA A 49 4.40 31.91 8.00
C ALA A 49 4.81 31.53 9.43
N ASP A 50 5.43 32.46 10.16
CA ASP A 50 5.87 32.27 11.54
C ASP A 50 4.68 32.17 12.50
N ARG A 51 3.63 32.99 12.32
CA ARG A 51 2.36 32.83 13.06
C ARG A 51 1.75 31.45 12.83
N LYS A 52 1.67 31.00 11.57
CA LYS A 52 1.18 29.65 11.24
C LYS A 52 2.08 28.56 11.81
N ALA A 53 3.38 28.78 11.90
CA ALA A 53 4.32 27.83 12.52
C ALA A 53 4.08 27.74 14.03
N SER A 54 3.98 28.88 14.72
CA SER A 54 3.66 28.96 16.15
C SER A 54 2.28 28.36 16.47
N GLU A 55 1.26 28.61 15.66
CA GLU A 55 -0.06 28.01 15.83
C GLU A 55 -0.02 26.48 15.71
N ARG A 56 0.75 25.94 14.75
CA ARG A 56 0.95 24.48 14.63
C ARG A 56 1.66 23.91 15.84
N GLU A 57 2.68 24.60 16.35
CA GLU A 57 3.45 24.18 17.52
C GLU A 57 2.58 24.21 18.79
N GLN A 58 1.83 25.29 19.02
CA GLN A 58 0.88 25.37 20.13
C GLN A 58 -0.22 24.31 20.05
N LYS A 59 -0.76 24.07 18.84
CA LYS A 59 -1.75 23.02 18.63
C LYS A 59 -1.17 21.63 18.88
N PHE A 60 0.05 21.38 18.44
CA PHE A 60 0.78 20.14 18.69
C PHE A 60 1.05 19.95 20.18
N GLN A 61 1.50 20.99 20.87
CA GLN A 61 1.72 20.96 22.32
C GLN A 61 0.42 20.73 23.09
N ALA A 62 -0.67 21.42 22.73
CA ALA A 62 -1.98 21.20 23.32
C ALA A 62 -2.54 19.80 23.02
N GLU A 63 -2.22 19.19 21.88
CA GLU A 63 -2.58 17.80 21.55
C GLU A 63 -1.73 16.79 22.34
N LEU A 64 -0.44 17.08 22.55
CA LEU A 64 0.42 16.31 23.46
C LEU A 64 -0.11 16.34 24.90
N ASP A 65 -0.48 17.53 25.39
CA ASP A 65 -1.02 17.73 26.74
C ASP A 65 -2.43 17.13 26.89
N ARG A 66 -3.23 17.11 25.81
CA ARG A 66 -4.57 16.50 25.80
C ARG A 66 -4.55 14.99 25.72
N MET A 67 -3.48 14.36 25.24
CA MET A 67 -3.32 12.92 25.35
C MET A 67 -3.13 12.59 26.83
N ASN A 68 -4.24 12.31 27.51
CA ASN A 68 -4.23 11.74 28.86
C ASN A 68 -3.25 10.56 28.86
N ASP A 69 -2.44 10.41 29.91
CA ASP A 69 -1.44 9.35 30.02
C ASP A 69 -2.02 7.98 29.66
N ASP A 70 -3.29 7.76 29.94
CA ASP A 70 -4.03 6.54 29.61
C ASP A 70 -4.37 6.38 28.12
N GLU A 71 -4.65 7.45 27.39
CA GLU A 71 -4.84 7.40 25.94
C GLU A 71 -3.51 7.14 25.22
N ALA A 72 -2.44 7.81 25.65
CA ALA A 72 -1.09 7.57 25.14
C ALA A 72 -0.64 6.12 25.40
N LYS A 73 -0.87 5.60 26.63
CA LYS A 73 -0.63 4.19 26.98
C LYS A 73 -1.46 3.25 26.10
N ASN A 74 -2.75 3.53 25.90
CA ASN A 74 -3.62 2.73 25.05
C ASN A 74 -3.20 2.72 23.58
N LEU A 75 -2.77 3.86 23.04
CA LEU A 75 -2.24 3.98 21.69
C LEU A 75 -0.94 3.19 21.55
N ALA A 76 -0.03 3.30 22.52
CA ALA A 76 1.22 2.54 22.56
C ALA A 76 0.96 1.02 22.64
N LEU A 77 -0.01 0.59 23.45
CA LEU A 77 -0.44 -0.81 23.53
C LEU A 77 -1.04 -1.32 22.21
N LYS A 78 -1.90 -0.52 21.56
CA LYS A 78 -2.45 -0.84 20.23
C LYS A 78 -1.33 -0.97 19.20
N GLN A 79 -0.33 -0.08 19.24
CA GLN A 79 0.81 -0.11 18.34
C GLN A 79 1.67 -1.36 18.58
N LYS A 80 2.01 -1.67 19.84
CA LYS A 80 2.72 -2.90 20.23
C LYS A 80 1.99 -4.16 19.75
N LYS A 81 0.67 -4.23 19.90
CA LYS A 81 -0.16 -5.35 19.38
C LYS A 81 -0.14 -5.43 17.84
N LYS A 82 -0.12 -4.30 17.13
CA LYS A 82 -0.02 -4.28 15.65
C LYS A 82 1.35 -4.78 15.22
N ASP A 83 2.41 -4.31 15.86
CA ASP A 83 3.78 -4.66 15.51
C ASP A 83 4.09 -6.12 15.82
N GLY A 84 3.65 -6.64 16.98
CA GLY A 84 3.77 -8.07 17.28
C GLY A 84 2.98 -8.96 16.32
N ARG A 85 1.82 -8.51 15.81
CA ARG A 85 1.10 -9.23 14.74
C ARG A 85 1.89 -9.25 13.42
N ARG A 86 2.53 -8.15 13.05
CA ARG A 86 3.36 -8.06 11.84
C ARG A 86 4.57 -8.97 11.95
N VAL A 87 5.30 -8.91 13.06
CA VAL A 87 6.46 -9.76 13.36
C VAL A 87 6.06 -11.24 13.33
N LYS A 88 5.00 -11.61 14.05
CA LYS A 88 4.48 -12.99 14.03
C LYS A 88 4.10 -13.46 12.62
N SER A 89 3.46 -12.60 11.82
CA SER A 89 3.11 -12.94 10.44
C SER A 89 4.34 -13.16 9.56
N VAL A 90 5.37 -12.34 9.73
CA VAL A 90 6.62 -12.41 8.96
C VAL A 90 7.38 -13.67 9.32
N LEU A 91 7.60 -13.92 10.61
CA LEU A 91 8.30 -15.12 11.08
C LEU A 91 7.56 -16.41 10.67
N LYS A 92 6.22 -16.41 10.73
CA LYS A 92 5.39 -17.53 10.25
C LYS A 92 5.49 -17.74 8.73
N ALA A 93 5.63 -16.68 7.95
CA ALA A 93 5.83 -16.80 6.50
C ALA A 93 7.24 -17.29 6.19
N PHE A 94 8.24 -16.78 6.90
CA PHE A 94 9.63 -17.18 6.75
C PHE A 94 9.86 -18.64 7.13
N SER A 95 9.24 -19.13 8.21
CA SER A 95 9.32 -20.55 8.60
C SER A 95 8.70 -21.51 7.58
N LYS A 96 7.82 -20.99 6.71
CA LYS A 96 7.23 -21.72 5.59
C LYS A 96 7.96 -21.51 4.26
N GLN A 97 9.10 -20.81 4.29
CA GLN A 97 9.83 -20.38 3.10
C GLN A 97 8.94 -19.59 2.11
N ASP A 98 7.93 -18.85 2.61
CA ASP A 98 7.05 -18.01 1.82
C ASP A 98 7.56 -16.56 1.79
N PHE A 99 8.52 -16.29 0.90
CA PHE A 99 9.13 -14.97 0.76
C PHE A 99 8.14 -13.89 0.28
N TYR A 100 7.13 -14.24 -0.52
CA TYR A 100 6.07 -13.28 -0.86
C TYR A 100 5.19 -12.97 0.35
N GLY A 101 4.90 -13.97 1.18
CA GLY A 101 4.20 -13.81 2.46
C GLY A 101 4.96 -12.91 3.44
N VAL A 102 6.30 -12.99 3.49
CA VAL A 102 7.16 -12.09 4.27
C VAL A 102 6.99 -10.62 3.83
N LEU A 103 6.94 -10.36 2.53
CA LEU A 103 6.62 -9.03 2.00
C LEU A 103 5.14 -8.64 2.18
N GLY A 104 4.29 -9.61 2.51
CA GLY A 104 2.84 -9.50 2.55
C GLY A 104 2.20 -9.28 1.18
N ILE A 105 2.88 -9.76 0.13
CA ILE A 105 2.34 -9.82 -1.22
C ILE A 105 1.58 -11.14 -1.33
N HIS A 106 0.26 -11.05 -1.36
CA HIS A 106 -0.60 -12.22 -1.51
C HIS A 106 -1.08 -12.29 -2.96
N ASN A 107 -0.94 -13.46 -3.58
CA ASN A 107 -1.43 -13.66 -4.94
C ASN A 107 -2.94 -13.86 -4.94
N PHE A 108 -3.70 -12.82 -5.31
CA PHE A 108 -5.13 -12.94 -5.61
C PHE A 108 -5.34 -12.83 -7.12
N SER A 109 -4.98 -13.90 -7.84
CA SER A 109 -5.27 -14.01 -9.27
C SER A 109 -6.62 -14.70 -9.42
N ILE A 110 -7.69 -13.92 -9.58
CA ILE A 110 -8.95 -14.45 -10.08
C ILE A 110 -8.86 -14.44 -11.61
N LYS A 111 -8.78 -15.63 -12.21
CA LYS A 111 -9.13 -15.81 -13.61
C LYS A 111 -10.52 -16.42 -13.65
N THR A 112 -11.52 -15.62 -14.03
CA THR A 112 -12.83 -16.20 -14.34
C THR A 112 -12.76 -16.82 -15.74
N PRO A 113 -13.15 -18.09 -15.91
CA PRO A 113 -13.32 -18.65 -17.25
C PRO A 113 -14.43 -17.87 -17.99
N GLN A 114 -14.40 -17.89 -19.32
CA GLN A 114 -15.53 -17.39 -20.11
C GLN A 114 -16.74 -18.29 -19.83
N ILE A 115 -17.76 -17.72 -19.20
CA ILE A 115 -19.02 -18.44 -18.93
C ILE A 115 -19.98 -18.04 -20.04
N PRO A 116 -20.28 -18.94 -21.00
CA PRO A 116 -21.35 -18.71 -21.95
C PRO A 116 -22.70 -18.86 -21.23
N ILE A 117 -23.50 -17.80 -21.24
CA ILE A 117 -24.87 -17.85 -20.72
C ILE A 117 -25.81 -18.00 -21.92
N ASN A 118 -26.53 -19.12 -21.97
CA ASN A 118 -27.61 -19.34 -22.92
C ASN A 118 -28.94 -19.07 -22.21
N ILE A 119 -29.65 -18.01 -22.62
CA ILE A 119 -31.01 -17.77 -22.13
C ILE A 119 -31.97 -18.40 -23.15
N ALA A 120 -32.45 -19.61 -22.83
CA ALA A 120 -33.55 -20.30 -23.53
C ALA A 120 -33.50 -20.23 -25.08
N ASN A 121 -32.31 -20.36 -25.68
CA ASN A 121 -32.07 -20.24 -27.13
C ASN A 121 -32.43 -18.90 -27.79
N VAL A 122 -32.75 -17.85 -27.02
CA VAL A 122 -33.14 -16.52 -27.55
C VAL A 122 -31.94 -15.57 -27.64
N ALA A 123 -30.99 -15.68 -26.71
CA ALA A 123 -29.78 -14.85 -26.72
C ALA A 123 -28.57 -15.60 -26.15
N LYS A 124 -27.43 -15.48 -26.84
CA LYS A 124 -26.11 -15.95 -26.38
C LYS A 124 -25.31 -14.74 -25.92
N PHE A 125 -25.03 -14.66 -24.63
CA PHE A 125 -24.12 -13.64 -24.08
C PHE A 125 -22.90 -14.31 -23.45
N THR A 126 -21.72 -13.81 -23.79
CA THR A 126 -20.45 -14.28 -23.25
C THR A 126 -19.94 -13.23 -22.27
N ILE A 127 -19.82 -13.60 -20.99
CA ILE A 127 -19.09 -12.74 -20.05
C ILE A 127 -17.60 -12.83 -20.41
N PRO A 128 -16.94 -11.71 -20.77
CA PRO A 128 -15.52 -11.73 -21.12
C PRO A 128 -14.70 -12.21 -19.92
N SER A 129 -13.64 -12.97 -20.18
CA SER A 129 -12.73 -13.41 -19.13
C SER A 129 -12.11 -12.19 -18.46
N LEU A 130 -12.38 -12.01 -17.18
CA LEU A 130 -11.76 -10.96 -16.38
C LEU A 130 -10.52 -11.57 -15.72
N SER A 131 -9.34 -11.18 -16.22
CA SER A 131 -8.07 -11.49 -15.56
C SER A 131 -7.68 -10.31 -14.68
N LEU A 132 -8.22 -10.29 -13.47
CA LEU A 132 -7.72 -9.38 -12.44
C LEU A 132 -6.39 -9.95 -11.95
N TRP A 133 -5.31 -9.24 -12.31
CA TRP A 133 -3.96 -9.29 -11.73
C TRP A 133 -2.85 -9.88 -12.61
N LYS A 134 -1.83 -9.05 -12.85
CA LYS A 134 -0.49 -9.44 -13.32
C LYS A 134 0.34 -9.68 -12.05
N GLY A 135 1.11 -10.76 -11.99
CA GLY A 135 1.94 -11.09 -10.82
C GLY A 135 2.83 -9.93 -10.36
N PRO A 136 3.39 -9.99 -9.14
CA PRO A 136 4.10 -8.86 -8.55
C PRO A 136 5.26 -8.38 -9.44
N THR A 137 5.17 -7.16 -9.97
CA THR A 137 6.24 -6.51 -10.72
C THR A 137 7.44 -6.21 -9.81
N GLU A 138 8.64 -6.16 -10.34
CA GLU A 138 9.86 -5.83 -9.57
C GLU A 138 9.73 -4.52 -8.78
N GLN A 139 9.11 -3.50 -9.38
CA GLN A 139 8.83 -2.23 -8.71
C GLN A 139 7.92 -2.39 -7.49
N SER A 140 6.91 -3.26 -7.56
CA SER A 140 5.98 -3.50 -6.45
C SER A 140 6.68 -4.25 -5.31
N ILE A 141 7.57 -5.18 -5.65
CA ILE A 141 8.43 -5.89 -4.68
C ILE A 141 9.32 -4.88 -3.94
N LYS A 142 10.08 -4.05 -4.67
CA LYS A 142 10.95 -3.02 -4.06
C LYS A 142 10.16 -2.06 -3.17
N LYS A 143 8.98 -1.63 -3.60
CA LYS A 143 8.08 -0.78 -2.81
C LYS A 143 7.65 -1.47 -1.50
N GLN A 144 7.29 -2.74 -1.57
CA GLN A 144 6.84 -3.50 -0.40
C GLN A 144 7.99 -3.80 0.56
N VAL A 145 9.20 -4.09 0.06
CA VAL A 145 10.41 -4.23 0.88
C VAL A 145 10.64 -2.95 1.69
N ARG A 146 10.66 -1.78 1.03
CA ARG A 146 10.84 -0.48 1.71
C ARG A 146 9.75 -0.23 2.76
N LYS A 147 8.49 -0.55 2.44
CA LYS A 147 7.36 -0.40 3.36
C LYS A 147 7.50 -1.30 4.58
N ARG A 148 7.87 -2.57 4.38
CA ARG A 148 8.03 -3.56 5.44
C ARG A 148 9.25 -3.26 6.31
N ALA A 149 10.36 -2.81 5.73
CA ALA A 149 11.56 -2.42 6.46
C ALA A 149 11.25 -1.33 7.49
N LYS A 150 10.50 -0.29 7.09
CA LYS A 150 10.07 0.77 8.01
C LYS A 150 9.17 0.27 9.15
N GLN A 151 8.41 -0.80 8.94
CA GLN A 151 7.49 -1.37 9.94
C GLN A 151 8.16 -2.38 10.89
N LEU A 152 9.23 -3.03 10.44
CA LEU A 152 9.92 -4.09 11.17
C LEU A 152 11.26 -3.65 11.74
N HIS A 153 11.69 -2.40 11.48
CA HIS A 153 12.96 -1.89 11.97
C HIS A 153 13.06 -2.01 13.50
N PRO A 154 14.16 -2.56 14.05
CA PRO A 154 14.32 -2.84 15.49
C PRO A 154 14.19 -1.57 16.35
N ASP A 155 14.69 -0.42 15.87
CA ASP A 155 14.55 0.87 16.57
C ASP A 155 13.09 1.33 16.75
N LYS A 156 12.22 1.07 15.76
CA LYS A 156 10.83 1.56 15.76
C LYS A 156 9.84 0.54 16.29
N ASN A 157 10.16 -0.74 16.17
CA ASN A 157 9.30 -1.85 16.55
C ASN A 157 9.71 -2.40 17.92
N LYS A 158 8.84 -2.19 18.91
CA LYS A 158 9.09 -2.57 20.32
C LYS A 158 8.88 -4.08 20.62
N ASP A 159 8.72 -4.94 19.61
CA ASP A 159 8.69 -6.41 19.80
C ASP A 159 10.11 -6.96 19.85
N GLY A 160 10.42 -7.80 20.85
CA GLY A 160 11.77 -8.37 21.03
C GLY A 160 12.26 -9.24 19.87
N ARG A 161 11.37 -9.68 18.96
CA ARG A 161 11.72 -10.46 17.77
C ARG A 161 11.74 -9.62 16.49
N ALA A 162 11.71 -8.28 16.62
CA ALA A 162 11.77 -7.39 15.46
C ALA A 162 13.05 -7.61 14.64
N GLU A 163 14.18 -7.84 15.31
CA GLU A 163 15.46 -8.14 14.66
C GLU A 163 15.38 -9.39 13.79
N GLU A 164 14.87 -10.50 14.34
CA GLU A 164 14.70 -11.76 13.62
C GLU A 164 13.77 -11.58 12.40
N ALA A 165 12.67 -10.85 12.57
CA ALA A 165 11.76 -10.53 11.47
C ALA A 165 12.40 -9.61 10.42
N PHE A 166 13.31 -8.74 10.82
CA PHE A 166 14.05 -7.87 9.92
C PHE A 166 15.09 -8.66 9.10
N VAL A 167 15.80 -9.59 9.72
CA VAL A 167 16.67 -10.55 9.01
C VAL A 167 15.87 -11.39 8.01
N ALA A 168 14.71 -11.92 8.42
CA ALA A 168 13.80 -12.64 7.52
C ALA A 168 13.35 -11.79 6.32
N LEU A 169 13.08 -10.50 6.54
CA LEU A 169 12.76 -9.55 5.48
C LEU A 169 13.92 -9.35 4.51
N GLN A 170 15.16 -9.21 5.02
CA GLN A 170 16.35 -9.03 4.19
C GLN A 170 16.60 -10.26 3.30
N ASN A 171 16.49 -11.45 3.87
CA ASN A 171 16.61 -12.72 3.13
C ASN A 171 15.57 -12.80 2.00
N ALA A 172 14.31 -12.50 2.30
CA ALA A 172 13.25 -12.46 1.29
C ALA A 172 13.53 -11.41 0.20
N ALA A 173 14.05 -10.24 0.57
CA ALA A 173 14.40 -9.17 -0.37
C ALA A 173 15.57 -9.54 -1.28
N GLN A 174 16.56 -10.28 -0.78
CA GLN A 174 17.67 -10.79 -1.57
C GLN A 174 17.20 -11.79 -2.63
N VAL A 175 16.41 -12.78 -2.24
CA VAL A 175 15.90 -13.81 -3.16
C VAL A 175 14.93 -13.22 -4.18
N LEU A 176 14.01 -12.36 -3.76
CA LEU A 176 13.00 -11.77 -4.67
C LEU A 176 13.52 -10.58 -5.47
N GLY A 177 14.65 -10.01 -5.06
CA GLY A 177 15.31 -8.88 -5.73
C GLY A 177 16.08 -9.28 -6.98
N ASP A 178 16.72 -10.45 -6.97
CA ASP A 178 17.40 -11.00 -8.15
C ASP A 178 16.41 -11.78 -9.04
N PRO A 179 16.25 -11.40 -10.32
CA PRO A 179 15.39 -12.13 -11.26
C PRO A 179 15.68 -13.63 -11.38
N LYS A 180 16.95 -14.04 -11.29
CA LYS A 180 17.35 -15.45 -11.42
C LYS A 180 16.93 -16.26 -10.19
N LEU A 181 17.28 -15.78 -9.00
CA LEU A 181 16.91 -16.43 -7.73
C LEU A 181 15.38 -16.44 -7.56
N ARG A 182 14.72 -15.35 -7.92
CA ARG A 182 13.26 -15.26 -7.91
C ARG A 182 12.62 -16.28 -8.83
N ALA A 183 13.14 -16.47 -10.05
CA ALA A 183 12.60 -17.45 -10.99
C ALA A 183 12.76 -18.90 -10.48
N GLN A 184 13.91 -19.22 -9.87
CA GLN A 184 14.14 -20.52 -9.23
C GLN A 184 13.15 -20.74 -8.08
N TYR A 185 13.04 -19.75 -7.19
CA TYR A 185 12.09 -19.78 -6.08
C TYR A 185 10.63 -19.93 -6.56
N ASP A 186 10.23 -19.19 -7.60
CA ASP A 186 8.88 -19.26 -8.18
C ASP A 186 8.60 -20.65 -8.79
N LYS A 187 9.61 -21.33 -9.31
CA LYS A 187 9.51 -22.69 -9.84
C LYS A 187 9.31 -23.70 -8.71
N GLU A 188 10.20 -23.72 -7.72
CA GLU A 188 10.12 -24.61 -6.54
C GLU A 188 8.77 -24.45 -5.81
N ARG A 189 8.33 -23.21 -5.64
CA ARG A 189 7.04 -22.90 -4.99
C ARG A 189 5.83 -23.45 -5.76
N LYS A 190 5.89 -23.45 -7.10
CA LYS A 190 4.81 -24.04 -7.93
C LYS A 190 4.81 -25.56 -7.82
N GLU A 191 5.99 -26.18 -7.84
CA GLU A 191 6.17 -27.63 -7.69
C GLU A 191 5.63 -28.12 -6.34
N LEU A 192 6.04 -27.49 -5.24
CA LEU A 192 5.55 -27.80 -3.89
C LEU A 192 4.01 -27.67 -3.80
N ARG A 193 3.44 -26.63 -4.42
CA ARG A 193 1.98 -26.46 -4.44
C ARG A 193 1.29 -27.56 -5.24
N SER A 194 1.82 -27.93 -6.40
CA SER A 194 1.24 -29.01 -7.20
C SER A 194 1.26 -30.34 -6.46
N GLU A 195 2.36 -30.66 -5.77
CA GLU A 195 2.48 -31.88 -4.96
C GLU A 195 1.50 -31.90 -3.79
N GLN A 196 1.35 -30.78 -3.08
CA GLN A 196 0.35 -30.64 -2.01
C GLN A 196 -1.08 -30.80 -2.54
N MET A 197 -1.38 -30.25 -3.72
CA MET A 197 -2.70 -30.41 -4.34
C MET A 197 -2.96 -31.86 -4.75
N GLU A 198 -1.98 -32.55 -5.33
CA GLU A 198 -2.13 -33.97 -5.70
C GLU A 198 -2.31 -34.87 -4.46
N THR A 199 -1.52 -34.63 -3.41
CA THR A 199 -1.68 -35.35 -2.13
C THR A 199 -3.05 -35.09 -1.51
N GLY A 200 -3.52 -33.83 -1.53
CA GLY A 200 -4.85 -33.45 -1.07
C GLY A 200 -5.97 -34.13 -1.86
N LYS A 201 -5.87 -34.15 -3.19
CA LYS A 201 -6.83 -34.88 -4.06
C LYS A 201 -6.87 -36.36 -3.73
N ARG A 202 -5.71 -37.01 -3.53
CA ARG A 202 -5.64 -38.42 -3.13
C ARG A 202 -6.32 -38.65 -1.79
N LEU A 203 -6.04 -37.82 -0.78
CA LEU A 203 -6.65 -37.95 0.53
C LEU A 203 -8.18 -37.82 0.44
N VAL A 204 -8.68 -36.78 -0.24
CA VAL A 204 -10.13 -36.57 -0.44
C VAL A 204 -10.74 -37.75 -1.20
N ASN A 205 -10.12 -38.23 -2.27
CA ASN A 205 -10.63 -39.37 -3.01
C ASN A 205 -10.68 -40.64 -2.15
N THR A 206 -9.66 -40.90 -1.33
CA THR A 206 -9.64 -42.06 -0.43
C THR A 206 -10.65 -41.95 0.70
N THR A 207 -10.80 -40.78 1.32
CA THR A 207 -11.76 -40.58 2.41
C THR A 207 -13.18 -40.63 1.88
N LEU A 208 -13.49 -39.96 0.77
CA LEU A 208 -14.78 -40.06 0.10
C LEU A 208 -15.10 -41.49 -0.34
N ALA A 209 -14.13 -42.23 -0.90
CA ALA A 209 -14.33 -43.62 -1.26
C ALA A 209 -14.62 -44.49 -0.02
N SER A 210 -13.92 -44.26 1.08
CA SER A 210 -14.12 -45.01 2.32
C SER A 210 -15.47 -44.69 2.99
N THR A 211 -15.88 -43.41 3.03
CA THR A 211 -17.18 -43.02 3.59
C THR A 211 -18.33 -43.51 2.74
N LEU A 212 -18.22 -43.43 1.41
CA LEU A 212 -19.18 -44.04 0.50
C LEU A 212 -19.23 -45.56 0.63
N ALA A 213 -18.10 -46.24 0.88
CA ALA A 213 -18.08 -47.69 1.08
C ALA A 213 -18.77 -48.13 2.38
N VAL A 214 -18.57 -47.40 3.48
CA VAL A 214 -19.28 -47.64 4.74
C VAL A 214 -20.77 -47.37 4.57
N LEU A 215 -21.13 -46.25 3.94
CA LEU A 215 -22.51 -45.92 3.62
C LEU A 215 -23.16 -47.03 2.79
N ARG A 216 -22.47 -47.55 1.78
CA ARG A 216 -22.96 -48.64 0.93
C ARG A 216 -23.17 -49.95 1.71
N LYS A 217 -22.27 -50.28 2.65
CA LYS A 217 -22.45 -51.43 3.54
C LYS A 217 -23.65 -51.25 4.47
N ILE A 218 -23.84 -50.06 5.04
CA ILE A 218 -24.99 -49.75 5.88
C ILE A 218 -26.27 -49.86 5.05
N LEU A 219 -26.30 -49.28 3.84
CA LEU A 219 -27.44 -49.36 2.94
C LEU A 219 -27.77 -50.81 2.56
N GLN A 220 -26.75 -51.64 2.31
CA GLN A 220 -26.90 -53.05 2.01
C GLN A 220 -27.51 -53.82 3.19
N VAL A 221 -27.05 -53.57 4.42
CA VAL A 221 -27.63 -54.16 5.64
C VAL A 221 -29.09 -53.71 5.83
N CYS A 222 -29.38 -52.42 5.66
CA CYS A 222 -30.75 -51.90 5.72
C CYS A 222 -31.65 -52.54 4.64
N GLN A 223 -31.13 -52.75 3.42
CA GLN A 223 -31.83 -53.44 2.35
C GLN A 223 -32.06 -54.92 2.68
N THR A 224 -31.14 -55.56 3.41
CA THR A 224 -31.33 -56.95 3.85
C THR A 224 -32.33 -57.06 5.00
N LEU A 225 -32.41 -56.05 5.87
CA LEU A 225 -33.32 -56.00 7.02
C LEU A 225 -34.76 -55.60 6.64
N LEU A 226 -34.94 -54.61 5.76
CA LEU A 226 -36.27 -54.16 5.31
C LEU A 226 -36.79 -54.91 4.08
N GLY A 227 -35.94 -55.66 3.38
CA GLY A 227 -36.30 -56.41 2.18
C GLY A 227 -36.93 -55.52 1.10
N PRO A 228 -38.02 -55.95 0.42
CA PRO A 228 -38.62 -55.23 -0.70
C PRO A 228 -39.24 -53.87 -0.32
N PHE A 229 -39.39 -53.57 0.97
CA PHE A 229 -40.00 -52.32 1.45
C PHE A 229 -38.97 -51.20 1.70
N PHE A 230 -37.67 -51.47 1.55
CA PHE A 230 -36.62 -50.47 1.80
C PHE A 230 -36.73 -49.24 0.88
N VAL A 231 -36.90 -49.47 -0.43
CA VAL A 231 -36.97 -48.42 -1.45
C VAL A 231 -38.14 -47.44 -1.21
N PRO A 232 -39.39 -47.89 -1.03
CA PRO A 232 -40.51 -46.98 -0.77
C PRO A 232 -40.36 -46.21 0.55
N VAL A 233 -39.86 -46.84 1.62
CA VAL A 233 -39.65 -46.18 2.92
C VAL A 233 -38.55 -45.11 2.83
N ALA A 234 -37.45 -45.39 2.13
CA ALA A 234 -36.37 -44.43 1.94
C ALA A 234 -36.81 -43.21 1.11
N ILE A 235 -37.63 -43.41 0.09
CA ILE A 235 -38.18 -42.31 -0.74
C ILE A 235 -39.11 -41.42 0.09
N ILE A 236 -39.98 -42.00 0.91
CA ILE A 236 -40.88 -41.24 1.80
C ILE A 236 -40.06 -40.46 2.83
N ALA A 237 -39.06 -41.08 3.45
CA ALA A 237 -38.19 -40.41 4.42
C ALA A 237 -37.41 -39.23 3.80
N ALA A 238 -36.94 -39.35 2.56
CA ALA A 238 -36.25 -38.29 1.85
C ALA A 238 -37.16 -37.14 1.39
N LEU A 239 -38.47 -37.36 1.26
CA LEU A 239 -39.46 -36.33 0.94
C LEU A 239 -39.97 -35.57 2.17
N ILE A 240 -39.78 -36.12 3.38
CA ILE A 240 -40.21 -35.50 4.64
C ILE A 240 -39.13 -34.54 5.21
N ILE A 241 -37.87 -34.73 4.81
CA ILE A 241 -36.73 -33.87 5.17
C ILE A 241 -36.61 -32.72 4.17
#